data_AF-A0A4R2NHU4-F1
#
_entry.id   AF-A0A4R2NHU4-F1
#
_cell.length_a   1.000
_cell.length_b   1.000
_cell.length_c   1.000
_cell.angle_alpha   90.00
_cell.angle_beta   90.00
_cell.angle_gamma   90.00
#
_symmetry.space_group_name_H-M   'P 1'
#
loop_
_entity.id
_entity.type
_entity.pdbx_description
1 polymer ?
#
loop_
_entity_poly.entity_id
_entity_poly.type
_entity_poly.pdbx_seq_one_letter_code
_entity_poly.pdbx_strand_id
1 'polypeptide(L)'
;MRPDEYWKNFNLGTELDIAGRFLFNGLQAFHEMRNFAAEEDAFEFLYGVAVGIERLLKIAVIMTEHDEVTDQSEFEQGLITHSHQELVKRLKESHDINLASVHNEFIGILSSFYKSHRYGRYNLASVYAPARGRDDLVAFLQKHLSIKIDIEGMFTITPNERRHKKFIGKVISKIVLPIFKVVRSEAGRLNLYTYEIEYGSKASKIFIRESFDFEDEDILQVELIAYFSSREASGPNIRFIRDLIKPLPFDPALEADYLAALRSDRQKQGVLDELEVHYEDVEDFRERREMLEVATSDHLSYGDVEEDSEGDLDQWP
;
A
#
# COMPACT_ATOMS: atom_id res chain seq x y z
N MET A 1 -29.14 6.56 -18.89
CA MET A 1 -27.80 6.02 -19.12
C MET A 1 -27.98 4.68 -19.80
N ARG A 2 -27.34 4.47 -20.95
CA ARG A 2 -27.34 3.18 -21.66
C ARG A 2 -26.56 2.13 -20.85
N PRO A 3 -26.80 0.83 -21.04
CA PRO A 3 -26.09 -0.22 -20.29
C PRO A 3 -24.56 -0.15 -20.41
N ASP A 4 -24.03 0.15 -21.59
CA ASP A 4 -22.60 0.30 -21.86
C ASP A 4 -22.02 1.54 -21.15
N GLU A 5 -22.75 2.66 -21.14
CA GLU A 5 -22.37 3.86 -20.39
C GLU A 5 -22.34 3.59 -18.89
N TYR A 6 -23.32 2.87 -18.35
CA TYR A 6 -23.35 2.50 -16.94
C TYR A 6 -22.17 1.61 -16.56
N TRP A 7 -21.92 0.58 -17.37
CA TRP A 7 -20.81 -0.33 -17.17
C TRP A 7 -19.47 0.41 -17.21
N LYS A 8 -19.24 1.25 -18.22
CA LYS A 8 -18.02 2.06 -18.34
C LYS A 8 -17.87 3.07 -17.21
N ASN A 9 -18.97 3.65 -16.72
CA ASN A 9 -18.91 4.66 -15.67
C ASN A 9 -18.68 4.05 -14.29
N PHE A 10 -19.52 3.10 -13.88
CA PHE A 10 -19.58 2.61 -12.51
C PHE A 10 -18.81 1.31 -12.30
N ASN A 11 -18.97 0.32 -13.19
CA ASN A 11 -18.27 -0.95 -13.02
C ASN A 11 -16.77 -0.79 -13.29
N LEU A 12 -16.40 -0.07 -14.36
CA LEU A 12 -14.98 0.23 -14.58
C LEU A 12 -14.41 1.23 -13.57
N GLY A 13 -15.24 2.11 -13.00
CA GLY A 13 -14.83 2.97 -11.88
C GLY A 13 -14.51 2.15 -10.62
N THR A 14 -15.33 1.15 -10.32
CA THR A 14 -15.06 0.18 -9.24
C THR A 14 -13.76 -0.59 -9.50
N GLU A 15 -13.57 -1.06 -10.73
CA GLU A 15 -12.34 -1.75 -11.15
C GLU A 15 -11.11 -0.84 -11.06
N LEU A 16 -11.26 0.46 -11.31
CA LEU A 16 -10.19 1.44 -11.18
C LEU A 16 -9.77 1.61 -9.72
N ASP A 17 -10.74 1.74 -8.82
CA ASP A 17 -10.49 1.81 -7.37
C ASP A 17 -9.84 0.51 -6.86
N ILE A 18 -10.29 -0.66 -7.34
CA ILE A 18 -9.64 -1.96 -7.07
C ILE A 18 -8.20 -1.99 -7.60
N ALA A 19 -7.95 -1.51 -8.82
CA ALA A 19 -6.61 -1.44 -9.40
C ALA A 19 -5.67 -0.57 -8.53
N GLY A 20 -6.16 0.59 -8.07
CA GLY A 20 -5.43 1.46 -7.15
C GLY A 20 -5.14 0.80 -5.81
N ARG A 21 -6.08 0.04 -5.24
CA ARG A 21 -5.86 -0.76 -4.01
C ARG A 21 -4.79 -1.82 -4.18
N PHE A 22 -4.76 -2.54 -5.31
CA PHE A 22 -3.71 -3.52 -5.61
C PHE A 22 -2.33 -2.88 -5.74
N LEU A 23 -2.24 -1.74 -6.43
CA LEU A 23 -0.99 -0.97 -6.55
C LEU A 23 -0.49 -0.49 -5.18
N PHE A 24 -1.38 0.09 -4.38
CA PHE A 24 -1.08 0.52 -3.02
C PHE A 24 -0.55 -0.64 -2.17
N ASN A 25 -1.29 -1.76 -2.13
CA ASN A 25 -0.91 -2.92 -1.30
C ASN A 25 0.42 -3.53 -1.77
N GLY A 26 0.65 -3.62 -3.08
CA GLY A 26 1.93 -4.08 -3.61
C GLY A 26 3.09 -3.17 -3.17
N LEU A 27 2.95 -1.85 -3.33
CA LEU A 27 3.96 -0.89 -2.88
C LEU A 27 4.17 -0.94 -1.36
N GLN A 28 3.10 -1.13 -0.59
CA GLN A 28 3.18 -1.27 0.87
C GLN A 28 3.94 -2.55 1.24
N ALA A 29 3.62 -3.68 0.62
CA ALA A 29 4.34 -4.93 0.81
C ALA A 29 5.83 -4.74 0.53
N PHE A 30 6.20 -4.06 -0.58
CA PHE A 30 7.59 -3.72 -0.86
C PHE A 30 8.19 -2.83 0.23
N HIS A 31 7.49 -1.79 0.68
CA HIS A 31 7.96 -0.90 1.75
C HIS A 31 8.24 -1.65 3.06
N GLU A 32 7.43 -2.64 3.38
CA GLU A 32 7.52 -3.41 4.63
C GLU A 32 8.53 -4.56 4.57
N MET A 33 9.03 -4.93 3.38
CA MET A 33 10.12 -5.91 3.25
C MET A 33 11.32 -5.47 4.09
N ARG A 34 11.80 -6.33 4.99
CA ARG A 34 13.03 -6.07 5.75
C ARG A 34 14.26 -6.14 4.85
N ASN A 35 14.29 -7.13 3.97
CA ASN A 35 15.40 -7.45 3.08
C ASN A 35 14.88 -8.22 1.84
N PHE A 36 15.79 -8.65 0.98
CA PHE A 36 15.45 -9.32 -0.28
C PHE A 36 15.56 -10.85 -0.24
N ALA A 37 15.70 -11.49 0.92
CA ALA A 37 15.91 -12.93 1.02
C ALA A 37 14.60 -13.73 0.87
N ALA A 38 13.53 -13.28 1.53
CA ALA A 38 12.24 -13.94 1.56
C ALA A 38 11.55 -13.86 0.19
N GLU A 39 11.12 -15.03 -0.33
CA GLU A 39 10.52 -15.09 -1.66
C GLU A 39 9.04 -14.71 -1.64
N GLU A 40 8.34 -15.01 -0.54
CA GLU A 40 6.95 -14.66 -0.27
C GLU A 40 6.74 -13.14 -0.27
N ASP A 41 7.72 -12.38 0.22
CA ASP A 41 7.72 -10.92 0.23
C ASP A 41 7.77 -10.34 -1.18
N ALA A 42 8.73 -10.82 -1.98
CA ALA A 42 8.84 -10.44 -3.38
C ALA A 42 7.59 -10.86 -4.17
N PHE A 43 7.01 -12.02 -3.85
CA PHE A 43 5.78 -12.50 -4.46
C PHE A 43 4.61 -11.55 -4.18
N GLU A 44 4.38 -11.16 -2.92
CA GLU A 44 3.27 -10.28 -2.55
C GLU A 44 3.36 -8.93 -3.27
N PHE A 45 4.56 -8.33 -3.30
CA PHE A 45 4.82 -7.12 -4.06
C PHE A 45 4.52 -7.28 -5.55
N LEU A 46 5.16 -8.26 -6.21
CA LEU A 46 5.03 -8.47 -7.65
C LEU A 46 3.59 -8.82 -8.04
N TYR A 47 2.89 -9.59 -7.20
CA TYR A 47 1.49 -9.95 -7.41
C TYR A 47 0.58 -8.72 -7.34
N GLY A 48 0.69 -7.93 -6.28
CA GLY A 48 -0.11 -6.72 -6.11
C GLY A 48 0.07 -5.76 -7.28
N VAL A 49 1.33 -5.49 -7.65
CA VAL A 49 1.65 -4.57 -8.76
C VAL A 49 1.22 -5.14 -10.11
N ALA A 50 1.45 -6.44 -10.39
CA ALA A 50 1.03 -7.04 -11.65
C ALA A 50 -0.50 -6.99 -11.82
N VAL A 51 -1.27 -7.36 -10.80
CA VAL A 51 -2.74 -7.30 -10.85
C VAL A 51 -3.22 -5.87 -11.03
N GLY A 52 -2.67 -4.92 -10.26
CA GLY A 52 -3.05 -3.51 -10.33
C GLY A 52 -2.80 -2.90 -11.71
N ILE A 53 -1.62 -3.14 -12.30
CA ILE A 53 -1.28 -2.64 -13.64
C ILE A 53 -2.14 -3.32 -14.71
N GLU A 54 -2.38 -4.63 -14.61
CA GLU A 54 -3.23 -5.34 -15.59
C GLU A 54 -4.65 -4.76 -15.64
N ARG A 55 -5.27 -4.56 -14.48
CA ARG A 55 -6.63 -4.00 -14.38
C ARG A 55 -6.67 -2.58 -14.96
N LEU A 56 -5.70 -1.74 -14.59
CA LEU A 56 -5.61 -0.38 -15.12
C LEU A 56 -5.44 -0.36 -16.65
N LEU A 57 -4.60 -1.23 -17.19
CA LEU A 57 -4.42 -1.37 -18.64
C LEU A 57 -5.71 -1.82 -19.33
N LYS A 58 -6.42 -2.81 -18.76
CA LYS A 58 -7.71 -3.29 -19.31
C LYS A 58 -8.75 -2.19 -19.31
N ILE A 59 -8.87 -1.40 -18.23
CA ILE A 59 -9.78 -0.26 -18.18
C ILE A 59 -9.43 0.75 -19.29
N ALA A 60 -8.16 1.12 -19.42
CA ALA A 60 -7.74 2.05 -20.46
C ALA A 60 -8.04 1.53 -21.89
N VAL A 61 -7.82 0.24 -22.14
CA VAL A 61 -8.13 -0.40 -23.44
C VAL A 61 -9.63 -0.40 -23.70
N ILE A 62 -10.46 -0.78 -22.73
CA ILE A 62 -11.92 -0.73 -22.84
C ILE A 62 -12.39 0.69 -23.16
N MET A 63 -11.89 1.68 -22.44
CA MET A 63 -12.29 3.08 -22.63
C MET A 63 -11.84 3.64 -24.00
N THR A 64 -10.73 3.14 -24.54
CA THR A 64 -10.19 3.55 -25.84
C THR A 64 -10.91 2.89 -27.00
N GLU A 65 -11.05 1.56 -26.97
CA GLU A 65 -11.38 0.76 -28.15
C GLU A 65 -12.84 0.32 -28.22
N HIS A 66 -13.54 0.14 -27.09
CA HIS A 66 -14.90 -0.37 -27.11
C HIS A 66 -15.88 0.69 -27.62
N ASP A 67 -16.61 0.37 -28.68
CA ASP A 67 -17.78 1.11 -29.19
C ASP A 67 -19.01 0.20 -29.31
N GLU A 68 -20.14 0.73 -29.78
CA GLU A 68 -21.40 -0.03 -29.93
C GLU A 68 -21.36 -1.07 -31.06
N VAL A 69 -20.31 -1.09 -31.88
CA VAL A 69 -20.18 -1.95 -33.07
C VAL A 69 -19.28 -3.16 -32.79
N THR A 70 -18.59 -3.16 -31.66
CA THR A 70 -17.63 -4.20 -31.28
C THR A 70 -18.36 -5.49 -30.85
N ASP A 71 -17.90 -6.66 -31.33
CA ASP A 71 -18.34 -7.95 -30.77
C ASP A 71 -17.85 -8.08 -29.32
N GLN A 72 -18.79 -7.97 -28.38
CA GLN A 72 -18.49 -7.97 -26.95
C GLN A 72 -17.73 -9.22 -26.50
N SER A 73 -18.11 -10.40 -27.02
CA SER A 73 -17.53 -11.67 -26.60
C SER A 73 -16.09 -11.80 -27.11
N GLU A 74 -15.85 -11.42 -28.36
CA GLU A 74 -14.49 -11.40 -28.93
C GLU A 74 -13.60 -10.39 -28.19
N PHE A 75 -14.13 -9.21 -27.90
CA PHE A 75 -13.39 -8.16 -27.18
C PHE A 75 -12.99 -8.59 -25.76
N GLU A 76 -13.93 -9.17 -25.00
CA GLU A 76 -13.67 -9.69 -23.66
C GLU A 76 -12.63 -10.82 -23.66
N GLN A 77 -12.71 -11.75 -24.60
CA GLN A 77 -11.70 -12.81 -24.75
C GLN A 77 -10.31 -12.26 -25.12
N GLY A 78 -10.28 -11.22 -25.94
CA GLY A 78 -9.08 -10.43 -26.19
C GLY A 78 -8.48 -9.97 -24.87
N LEU A 79 -9.23 -9.29 -24.01
CA LEU A 79 -8.70 -8.77 -22.74
C LEU A 79 -8.12 -9.86 -21.82
N ILE A 80 -8.72 -11.06 -21.79
CA ILE A 80 -8.27 -12.15 -20.91
C ILE A 80 -6.92 -12.74 -21.33
N THR A 81 -6.66 -12.83 -22.64
CA THR A 81 -5.53 -13.60 -23.19
C THR A 81 -4.22 -12.80 -23.31
N HIS A 82 -4.28 -11.46 -23.26
CA HIS A 82 -3.11 -10.59 -23.44
C HIS A 82 -2.23 -10.47 -22.18
N SER A 83 -0.92 -10.32 -22.38
CA SER A 83 0.02 -9.89 -21.33
C SER A 83 -0.03 -8.38 -21.10
N HIS A 84 0.58 -7.91 -20.01
CA HIS A 84 0.82 -6.48 -19.78
C HIS A 84 1.51 -5.82 -20.97
N GLN A 85 2.51 -6.48 -21.57
CA GLN A 85 3.22 -5.95 -22.74
C GLN A 85 2.31 -5.74 -23.96
N GLU A 86 1.43 -6.71 -24.26
CA GLU A 86 0.51 -6.59 -25.39
C GLU A 86 -0.56 -5.52 -25.14
N LEU A 87 -1.09 -5.41 -23.91
CA LEU A 87 -2.03 -4.34 -23.55
C LEU A 87 -1.39 -2.95 -23.66
N VAL A 88 -0.14 -2.79 -23.22
CA VAL A 88 0.62 -1.53 -23.41
C VAL A 88 0.83 -1.22 -24.89
N LYS A 89 1.13 -2.23 -25.71
CA LYS A 89 1.31 -2.07 -27.15
C LYS A 89 0.02 -1.57 -27.80
N ARG A 90 -1.13 -2.19 -27.51
CA ARG A 90 -2.45 -1.73 -27.99
C ARG A 90 -2.71 -0.27 -27.66
N LEU A 91 -2.48 0.13 -26.40
CA LEU A 91 -2.68 1.53 -26.00
C LEU A 91 -1.77 2.50 -26.75
N LYS A 92 -0.52 2.10 -27.05
CA LYS A 92 0.41 2.93 -27.82
C LYS A 92 -0.01 3.17 -29.28
N GLU A 93 -0.93 2.36 -29.81
CA GLU A 93 -1.46 2.57 -31.17
C GLU A 93 -2.38 3.80 -31.24
N SER A 94 -3.04 4.14 -30.12
CA SER A 94 -3.98 5.27 -30.04
C SER A 94 -3.49 6.43 -29.17
N HIS A 95 -2.50 6.21 -28.30
CA HIS A 95 -2.05 7.18 -27.30
C HIS A 95 -0.53 7.31 -27.25
N ASP A 96 -0.04 8.54 -27.04
CA ASP A 96 1.39 8.81 -26.85
C ASP A 96 1.85 8.40 -25.44
N ILE A 97 2.25 7.14 -25.29
CA ILE A 97 2.76 6.57 -24.03
C ILE A 97 4.27 6.32 -24.15
N ASN A 98 5.05 7.19 -23.50
CA ASN A 98 6.51 7.15 -23.52
C ASN A 98 7.09 6.38 -22.34
N LEU A 99 7.45 5.11 -22.57
CA LEU A 99 8.10 4.24 -21.58
C LEU A 99 9.56 3.99 -21.94
N ALA A 100 10.48 4.40 -21.05
CA ALA A 100 11.91 4.12 -21.16
C ALA A 100 12.23 2.62 -20.97
N SER A 101 13.46 2.22 -21.30
CA SER A 101 13.92 0.83 -21.21
C SER A 101 13.69 0.21 -19.83
N VAL A 102 13.99 0.92 -18.75
CA VAL A 102 13.76 0.46 -17.36
C VAL A 102 12.29 0.12 -17.08
N HIS A 103 11.34 0.90 -17.62
CA HIS A 103 9.92 0.64 -17.42
C HIS A 103 9.45 -0.58 -18.23
N ASN A 104 9.91 -0.71 -19.49
CA ASN A 104 9.57 -1.87 -20.32
C ASN A 104 10.15 -3.17 -19.77
N GLU A 105 11.36 -3.13 -19.20
CA GLU A 105 11.98 -4.26 -18.52
C GLU A 105 11.15 -4.68 -17.30
N PHE A 106 10.74 -3.72 -16.46
CA PHE A 106 9.87 -4.01 -15.32
C PHE A 106 8.52 -4.61 -15.72
N ILE A 107 7.87 -4.09 -16.78
CA ILE A 107 6.65 -4.68 -17.34
C ILE A 107 6.89 -6.12 -17.84
N GLY A 108 8.07 -6.42 -18.37
CA GLY A 108 8.48 -7.77 -18.76
C GLY A 108 8.58 -8.72 -17.56
N ILE A 109 9.13 -8.25 -16.44
CA ILE A 109 9.17 -9.00 -15.18
C ILE A 109 7.74 -9.30 -14.71
N LEU A 110 6.86 -8.29 -14.66
CA LEU A 110 5.47 -8.48 -14.25
C LEU A 110 4.70 -9.45 -15.16
N SER A 111 4.90 -9.35 -16.48
CA SER A 111 4.28 -10.25 -17.46
C SER A 111 4.72 -11.70 -17.25
N SER A 112 6.01 -11.90 -17.00
CA SER A 112 6.59 -13.22 -16.75
C SER A 112 6.13 -13.77 -15.41
N PHE A 113 6.13 -12.95 -14.36
CA PHE A 113 5.64 -13.31 -13.04
C PHE A 113 4.17 -13.78 -13.08
N TYR A 114 3.30 -13.00 -13.70
CA TYR A 114 1.87 -13.27 -13.76
C TYR A 114 1.54 -14.56 -14.54
N LYS A 115 2.24 -14.81 -15.64
CA LYS A 115 2.00 -15.97 -16.50
C LYS A 115 2.52 -17.28 -15.92
N SER A 116 3.73 -17.29 -15.36
CA SER A 116 4.44 -18.55 -15.07
C SER A 116 4.79 -18.78 -13.61
N HIS A 117 4.92 -17.73 -12.80
CA HIS A 117 5.42 -17.86 -11.42
C HIS A 117 4.32 -18.05 -10.39
N ARG A 118 3.10 -17.57 -10.68
CA ARG A 118 1.92 -17.72 -9.80
C ARG A 118 1.59 -19.19 -9.49
N TYR A 119 1.82 -20.09 -10.45
CA TYR A 119 1.56 -21.53 -10.30
C TYR A 119 2.81 -22.41 -10.28
N GLY A 120 4.00 -21.82 -10.44
CA GLY A 120 5.25 -22.56 -10.59
C GLY A 120 5.50 -23.53 -9.43
N ARG A 121 5.14 -23.13 -8.20
CA ARG A 121 5.34 -23.91 -6.97
C ARG A 121 4.37 -25.09 -6.78
N TYR A 122 3.32 -25.22 -7.59
CA TYR A 122 2.40 -26.37 -7.54
C TYR A 122 2.87 -27.55 -8.39
N ASN A 123 3.97 -27.37 -9.15
CA ASN A 123 4.58 -28.44 -9.92
C ASN A 123 5.71 -29.08 -9.12
N LEU A 124 5.76 -30.41 -9.02
CA LEU A 124 6.82 -31.15 -8.33
C LEU A 124 8.25 -30.79 -8.82
N ALA A 125 8.39 -30.39 -10.09
CA ALA A 125 9.66 -29.93 -10.64
C ALA A 125 10.19 -28.63 -10.00
N SER A 126 9.35 -27.89 -9.26
CA SER A 126 9.73 -26.63 -8.61
C SER A 126 10.64 -26.80 -7.40
N VAL A 127 10.78 -28.01 -6.86
CA VAL A 127 11.66 -28.31 -5.72
C VAL A 127 13.12 -27.91 -5.99
N TYR A 128 13.53 -27.93 -7.25
CA TYR A 128 14.88 -27.55 -7.68
C TYR A 128 14.90 -26.25 -8.52
N ALA A 129 13.75 -25.57 -8.65
CA ALA A 129 13.66 -24.36 -9.46
C ALA A 129 14.05 -23.13 -8.61
N PRO A 130 14.85 -22.19 -9.16
CA PRO A 130 15.18 -20.97 -8.46
C PRO A 130 13.94 -20.11 -8.19
N ALA A 131 14.08 -19.21 -7.21
CA ALA A 131 13.10 -18.23 -6.77
C ALA A 131 12.87 -17.12 -7.80
N ARG A 132 12.55 -17.48 -9.03
CA ARG A 132 12.68 -16.61 -10.21
C ARG A 132 12.05 -15.23 -10.05
N GLY A 133 10.90 -15.09 -9.39
CA GLY A 133 10.30 -13.77 -9.13
C GLY A 133 11.16 -12.84 -8.25
N ARG A 134 11.67 -13.37 -7.12
CA ARG A 134 12.60 -12.65 -6.25
C ARG A 134 13.91 -12.37 -6.97
N ASP A 135 14.45 -13.36 -7.65
CA ASP A 135 15.76 -13.26 -8.33
C ASP A 135 15.70 -12.26 -9.49
N ASP A 136 14.61 -12.22 -10.25
CA ASP A 136 14.38 -11.24 -11.32
C ASP A 136 14.27 -9.81 -10.75
N LEU A 137 13.56 -9.64 -9.62
CA LEU A 137 13.47 -8.35 -8.93
C LEU A 137 14.84 -7.88 -8.41
N VAL A 138 15.59 -8.79 -7.80
CA VAL A 138 16.94 -8.52 -7.30
C VAL A 138 17.87 -8.14 -8.46
N ALA A 139 17.87 -8.90 -9.55
CA ALA A 139 18.66 -8.60 -10.74
C ALA A 139 18.30 -7.24 -11.34
N PHE A 140 17.01 -6.91 -11.39
CA PHE A 140 16.52 -5.60 -11.84
C PHE A 140 17.06 -4.46 -10.98
N LEU A 141 16.97 -4.58 -9.65
CA LEU A 141 17.49 -3.58 -8.72
C LEU A 141 19.01 -3.43 -8.83
N GLN A 142 19.76 -4.54 -8.82
CA GLN A 142 21.21 -4.53 -8.95
C GLN A 142 21.67 -3.83 -10.23
N LYS A 143 21.01 -4.12 -11.36
CA LYS A 143 21.30 -3.51 -12.65
C LYS A 143 21.08 -2.00 -12.65
N HIS A 144 19.89 -1.55 -12.24
CA HIS A 144 19.49 -0.15 -12.40
C HIS A 144 19.98 0.76 -11.28
N LEU A 145 20.30 0.21 -10.10
CA LEU A 145 20.93 0.95 -9.01
C LEU A 145 22.45 0.79 -8.96
N SER A 146 23.02 -0.11 -9.77
CA SER A 146 24.46 -0.43 -9.76
C SER A 146 24.95 -0.87 -8.38
N ILE A 147 24.22 -1.79 -7.74
CA ILE A 147 24.50 -2.30 -6.39
C ILE A 147 24.65 -3.82 -6.39
N LYS A 148 25.21 -4.35 -5.30
CA LYS A 148 25.14 -5.78 -4.98
C LYS A 148 24.11 -6.00 -3.88
N ILE A 149 23.23 -6.96 -4.10
CA ILE A 149 22.26 -7.42 -3.10
C ILE A 149 22.69 -8.83 -2.69
N ASP A 150 22.89 -9.02 -1.39
CA ASP A 150 23.11 -10.32 -0.77
C ASP A 150 21.77 -10.82 -0.18
N ILE A 151 21.41 -12.05 -0.55
CA ILE A 151 20.18 -12.73 -0.14
C ILE A 151 20.44 -14.01 0.67
N GLU A 152 21.70 -14.42 0.82
CA GLU A 152 22.09 -15.69 1.44
C GLU A 152 22.92 -15.51 2.72
N GLY A 153 23.65 -14.40 2.84
CA GLY A 153 24.61 -14.22 3.92
C GLY A 153 23.96 -14.02 5.30
N MET A 154 24.26 -14.90 6.25
CA MET A 154 23.67 -14.94 7.60
C MET A 154 23.66 -13.59 8.35
N PHE A 155 24.67 -12.73 8.16
CA PHE A 155 24.76 -11.40 8.78
C PHE A 155 24.95 -10.26 7.76
N THR A 156 24.81 -10.57 6.47
CA THR A 156 25.11 -9.64 5.37
C THR A 156 23.94 -9.47 4.41
N ILE A 157 22.77 -10.08 4.71
CA ILE A 157 21.55 -9.89 3.91
C ILE A 157 21.28 -8.39 3.74
N THR A 158 21.18 -7.98 2.48
CA THR A 158 21.02 -6.57 2.15
C THR A 158 19.62 -6.08 2.52
N PRO A 159 19.50 -5.05 3.37
CA PRO A 159 18.21 -4.52 3.79
C PRO A 159 17.50 -3.76 2.66
N ASN A 160 16.17 -3.70 2.72
CA ASN A 160 15.40 -2.89 1.80
C ASN A 160 15.38 -1.41 2.22
N GLU A 161 16.43 -0.70 1.86
CA GLU A 161 16.61 0.71 2.18
C GLU A 161 15.73 1.67 1.36
N ARG A 162 15.66 2.92 1.83
CA ARG A 162 14.97 4.05 1.18
C ARG A 162 15.26 4.17 -0.33
N ARG A 163 16.51 3.97 -0.77
CA ARG A 163 16.90 4.09 -2.18
C ARG A 163 16.16 3.09 -3.09
N HIS A 164 15.93 1.87 -2.61
CA HIS A 164 15.23 0.84 -3.39
C HIS A 164 13.74 1.18 -3.47
N LYS A 165 13.14 1.59 -2.34
CA LYS A 165 11.74 2.02 -2.23
C LYS A 165 11.42 3.18 -3.17
N LYS A 166 12.24 4.25 -3.14
CA LYS A 166 12.10 5.40 -4.03
C LYS A 166 12.28 5.02 -5.51
N PHE A 167 13.23 4.14 -5.80
CA PHE A 167 13.46 3.70 -7.17
C PHE A 167 12.26 2.92 -7.74
N ILE A 168 11.75 1.94 -6.99
CA ILE A 168 10.57 1.16 -7.38
C ILE A 168 9.33 2.05 -7.52
N GLY A 169 9.09 2.93 -6.55
CA GLY A 169 7.99 3.89 -6.62
C GLY A 169 8.06 4.76 -7.87
N LYS A 170 9.26 5.26 -8.22
CA LYS A 170 9.49 6.03 -9.45
C LYS A 170 9.22 5.20 -10.70
N VAL A 171 9.72 3.97 -10.79
CA VAL A 171 9.48 3.08 -11.95
C VAL A 171 7.98 2.83 -12.14
N ILE A 172 7.27 2.50 -11.07
CA ILE A 172 5.83 2.22 -11.12
C ILE A 172 5.03 3.48 -11.48
N SER A 173 5.36 4.64 -10.90
CA SER A 173 4.69 5.91 -11.23
C SER A 173 4.76 6.25 -12.72
N LYS A 174 5.90 5.97 -13.36
CA LYS A 174 6.12 6.24 -14.80
C LYS A 174 5.39 5.25 -15.70
N ILE A 175 4.88 4.15 -15.17
CA ILE A 175 3.99 3.24 -15.88
C ILE A 175 2.54 3.63 -15.63
N VAL A 176 2.15 3.79 -14.36
CA VAL A 176 0.77 3.96 -13.91
C VAL A 176 0.18 5.31 -14.35
N LEU A 177 0.89 6.42 -14.13
CA LEU A 177 0.32 7.75 -14.35
C LEU A 177 -0.03 8.03 -15.83
N PRO A 178 0.82 7.66 -16.83
CA PRO A 178 0.43 7.78 -18.23
C PRO A 178 -0.82 6.98 -18.59
N ILE A 179 -0.97 5.76 -18.06
CA ILE A 179 -2.14 4.91 -18.34
C ILE A 179 -3.40 5.49 -17.67
N PHE A 180 -3.30 5.96 -16.42
CA PHE A 180 -4.41 6.63 -15.75
C PHE A 180 -4.83 7.93 -16.47
N LYS A 181 -3.87 8.67 -17.04
CA LYS A 181 -4.16 9.82 -17.89
C LYS A 181 -4.97 9.44 -19.13
N VAL A 182 -4.72 8.27 -19.74
CA VAL A 182 -5.56 7.73 -20.82
C VAL A 182 -6.97 7.50 -20.32
N VAL A 183 -7.17 6.82 -19.19
CA VAL A 183 -8.51 6.61 -18.60
C VAL A 183 -9.25 7.93 -18.40
N ARG A 184 -8.59 8.95 -17.84
CA ARG A 184 -9.19 10.28 -17.63
C ARG A 184 -9.54 10.98 -18.94
N SER A 185 -8.68 10.88 -19.94
CA SER A 185 -8.89 11.52 -21.25
C SER A 185 -10.05 10.86 -22.01
N GLU A 186 -10.09 9.52 -22.01
CA GLU A 186 -11.16 8.75 -22.65
C GLU A 186 -12.50 8.89 -21.93
N ALA A 187 -12.51 8.92 -20.59
CA ALA A 187 -13.71 9.24 -19.84
C ALA A 187 -14.24 10.63 -20.20
N GLY A 188 -13.37 11.64 -20.32
CA GLY A 188 -13.75 12.97 -20.80
C GLY A 188 -14.33 12.95 -22.21
N ARG A 189 -13.69 12.23 -23.15
CA ARG A 189 -14.18 12.05 -24.52
C ARG A 189 -15.57 11.41 -24.58
N LEU A 190 -15.82 10.45 -23.69
CA LEU A 190 -17.09 9.72 -23.58
C LEU A 190 -18.12 10.42 -22.68
N ASN A 191 -17.79 11.57 -22.08
CA ASN A 191 -18.59 12.28 -21.08
C ASN A 191 -18.98 11.40 -19.87
N LEU A 192 -18.01 10.65 -19.36
CA LEU A 192 -18.10 9.76 -18.21
C LEU A 192 -17.17 10.22 -17.08
N TYR A 193 -17.39 9.65 -15.89
CA TYR A 193 -16.73 9.96 -14.63
C TYR A 193 -15.95 8.75 -14.06
N THR A 194 -15.59 7.78 -14.91
CA THR A 194 -14.84 6.57 -14.55
C THR A 194 -13.55 6.85 -13.76
N TYR A 195 -12.98 8.05 -13.89
CA TYR A 195 -11.75 8.47 -13.22
C TYR A 195 -11.96 9.00 -11.79
N GLU A 196 -13.20 9.08 -11.30
CA GLU A 196 -13.48 9.53 -9.93
C GLU A 196 -13.02 8.48 -8.92
N ILE A 197 -12.24 8.92 -7.93
CA ILE A 197 -11.67 8.09 -6.88
C ILE A 197 -12.08 8.68 -5.54
N GLU A 198 -12.49 7.80 -4.62
CA GLU A 198 -12.83 8.17 -3.25
C GLU A 198 -11.63 8.82 -2.54
N TYR A 199 -11.79 10.03 -2.01
CA TYR A 199 -10.74 10.72 -1.28
C TYR A 199 -10.40 9.97 0.02
N GLY A 200 -9.10 9.83 0.33
CA GLY A 200 -8.64 9.12 1.51
C GLY A 200 -8.57 7.60 1.35
N SER A 201 -9.06 7.04 0.23
CA SER A 201 -8.89 5.62 -0.08
C SER A 201 -7.43 5.29 -0.42
N LYS A 202 -7.08 4.00 -0.36
CA LYS A 202 -5.77 3.50 -0.84
C LYS A 202 -5.50 3.88 -2.30
N ALA A 203 -6.52 3.85 -3.16
CA ALA A 203 -6.39 4.26 -4.56
C ALA A 203 -6.11 5.77 -4.70
N SER A 204 -6.65 6.59 -3.79
CA SER A 204 -6.41 8.04 -3.80
C SER A 204 -4.93 8.41 -3.65
N LYS A 205 -4.14 7.65 -2.88
CA LYS A 205 -2.69 7.85 -2.78
C LYS A 205 -2.01 7.71 -4.15
N ILE A 206 -2.46 6.74 -4.94
CA ILE A 206 -1.88 6.40 -6.24
C ILE A 206 -2.32 7.39 -7.33
N PHE A 207 -3.63 7.62 -7.45
CA PHE A 207 -4.19 8.36 -8.60
C PHE A 207 -4.44 9.84 -8.34
N ILE A 208 -4.68 10.24 -7.08
CA ILE A 208 -4.92 11.64 -6.73
C ILE A 208 -3.64 12.29 -6.20
N ARG A 209 -2.98 11.65 -5.22
CA ARG A 209 -1.74 12.17 -4.63
C ARG A 209 -0.50 11.88 -5.48
N GLU A 210 -0.61 10.97 -6.45
CA GLU A 210 0.49 10.51 -7.31
C GLU A 210 1.74 10.09 -6.51
N SER A 211 1.54 9.50 -5.33
CA SER A 211 2.58 9.10 -4.39
C SER A 211 2.76 7.58 -4.39
N PHE A 212 3.98 7.12 -4.67
CA PHE A 212 4.31 5.71 -4.91
C PHE A 212 5.35 5.15 -3.92
N ASP A 213 5.51 5.80 -2.78
CA ASP A 213 6.31 5.33 -1.64
C ASP A 213 5.64 5.79 -0.34
N PHE A 214 6.17 5.37 0.81
CA PHE A 214 5.56 5.64 2.12
C PHE A 214 6.44 6.49 3.03
N GLU A 215 7.36 7.29 2.45
CA GLU A 215 8.28 8.10 3.24
C GLU A 215 7.54 9.18 4.05
N ASP A 216 6.56 9.86 3.44
CA ASP A 216 5.82 10.92 4.13
C ASP A 216 4.97 10.34 5.27
N GLU A 217 4.43 9.14 5.10
CA GLU A 217 3.73 8.40 6.15
C GLU A 217 4.67 7.99 7.30
N ASP A 218 5.89 7.51 6.99
CA ASP A 218 6.90 7.20 7.98
C ASP A 218 7.29 8.45 8.80
N ILE A 219 7.49 9.58 8.11
CA ILE A 219 7.83 10.87 8.76
C ILE A 219 6.66 11.35 9.63
N LEU A 220 5.43 11.33 9.09
CA LEU A 220 4.24 11.73 9.83
C LEU A 220 4.11 10.95 11.13
N GLN A 221 4.35 9.64 11.11
CA GLN A 221 4.26 8.85 12.33
C GLN A 221 5.30 9.26 13.37
N VAL A 222 6.56 9.51 12.97
CA VAL A 222 7.61 9.97 13.88
C VAL A 222 7.26 11.34 14.48
N GLU A 223 6.75 12.26 13.67
CA GLU A 223 6.28 13.57 14.13
C GLU A 223 5.12 13.45 15.13
N LEU A 224 4.17 12.54 14.88
CA LEU A 224 3.07 12.27 15.82
C LEU A 224 3.57 11.66 17.13
N ILE A 225 4.52 10.72 17.09
CA ILE A 225 5.13 10.14 18.29
C ILE A 225 5.84 11.25 19.09
N ALA A 226 6.60 12.12 18.42
CA ALA A 226 7.28 13.26 19.05
C ALA A 226 6.27 14.22 19.70
N TYR A 227 5.17 14.53 19.00
CA TYR A 227 4.09 15.34 19.54
C TYR A 227 3.47 14.71 20.78
N PHE A 228 3.07 13.43 20.74
CA PHE A 228 2.46 12.74 21.88
C PHE A 228 3.41 12.55 23.06
N SER A 229 4.72 12.51 22.81
CA SER A 229 5.76 12.44 23.85
C SER A 229 6.08 13.81 24.47
N SER A 230 5.62 14.89 23.83
CA SER A 230 5.87 16.26 24.28
C SER A 230 4.88 16.70 25.36
N ARG A 231 5.18 17.83 26.00
CA ARG A 231 4.23 18.48 26.93
C ARG A 231 3.09 19.20 26.21
N GLU A 232 3.21 19.43 24.90
CA GLU A 232 2.20 20.14 24.12
C GLU A 232 0.97 19.27 23.85
N ALA A 233 1.17 17.95 23.76
CA ALA A 233 0.08 17.00 23.74
C ALA A 233 -0.59 16.97 25.12
N SER A 234 -1.63 17.79 25.25
CA SER A 234 -2.36 17.99 26.50
C SER A 234 -3.85 17.65 26.39
N GLY A 235 -4.31 17.14 25.25
CA GLY A 235 -5.72 16.78 25.04
C GLY A 235 -6.22 15.64 25.95
N PRO A 236 -7.55 15.47 26.07
CA PRO A 236 -8.14 14.44 26.94
C PRO A 236 -7.63 13.01 26.71
N ASN A 237 -7.50 12.58 25.44
CA ASN A 237 -7.02 11.24 25.09
C ASN A 237 -5.59 10.98 25.60
N ILE A 238 -4.68 11.93 25.38
CA ILE A 238 -3.28 11.75 25.77
C ILE A 238 -3.11 11.86 27.30
N ARG A 239 -3.92 12.69 27.98
CA ARG A 239 -3.98 12.69 29.45
C ARG A 239 -4.47 11.35 29.99
N PHE A 240 -5.53 10.78 29.40
CA PHE A 240 -6.01 9.45 29.77
C PHE A 240 -4.89 8.40 29.64
N ILE A 241 -4.22 8.35 28.48
CA ILE A 241 -3.12 7.39 28.26
C ILE A 241 -1.97 7.63 29.24
N ARG A 242 -1.47 8.86 29.35
CA ARG A 242 -0.30 9.18 30.16
C ARG A 242 -0.54 9.00 31.66
N ASP A 243 -1.72 9.39 32.13
CA ASP A 243 -1.99 9.53 33.56
C ASP A 243 -2.64 8.24 34.13
N LEU A 244 -3.32 7.43 33.31
CA LEU A 244 -4.05 6.23 33.77
C LEU A 244 -3.47 4.90 33.26
N ILE A 245 -2.85 4.86 32.08
CA ILE A 245 -2.31 3.61 31.53
C ILE A 245 -0.85 3.43 31.99
N LYS A 246 -0.63 2.51 32.92
CA LYS A 246 0.73 2.07 33.28
C LYS A 246 1.35 1.27 32.11
N PRO A 247 2.52 1.68 31.57
CA PRO A 247 3.21 0.93 30.52
C PRO A 247 3.63 -0.47 30.98
N LEU A 248 3.64 -1.43 30.05
CA LEU A 248 4.28 -2.73 30.27
C LEU A 248 5.81 -2.58 30.22
N PRO A 249 6.56 -3.45 30.90
CA PRO A 249 8.02 -3.34 31.00
C PRO A 249 8.71 -3.92 29.74
N PHE A 250 8.44 -3.34 28.57
CA PHE A 250 9.11 -3.67 27.33
C PHE A 250 10.63 -3.43 27.40
N ASP A 251 11.42 -4.24 26.70
CA ASP A 251 12.89 -4.19 26.72
C ASP A 251 13.44 -2.96 25.97
N PRO A 252 14.15 -2.03 26.65
CA PRO A 252 14.77 -0.87 25.99
C PRO A 252 15.76 -1.23 24.87
N ALA A 253 16.34 -2.44 24.89
CA ALA A 253 17.22 -2.89 23.82
C ALA A 253 16.50 -3.16 22.49
N LEU A 254 15.17 -3.28 22.51
CA LEU A 254 14.32 -3.60 21.35
C LEU A 254 13.46 -2.41 20.87
N GLU A 255 13.71 -1.19 21.36
CA GLU A 255 12.94 0.01 20.98
C GLU A 255 12.85 0.24 19.46
N ALA A 256 13.92 -0.09 18.72
CA ALA A 256 13.92 0.00 17.26
C ALA A 256 12.87 -0.92 16.61
N ASP A 257 12.67 -2.12 17.16
CA ASP A 257 11.67 -3.07 16.69
C ASP A 257 10.26 -2.63 17.07
N TYR A 258 10.07 -2.03 18.25
CA TYR A 258 8.78 -1.45 18.65
C TYR A 258 8.36 -0.28 17.75
N LEU A 259 9.30 0.61 17.42
CA LEU A 259 9.08 1.69 16.46
C LEU A 259 8.81 1.17 15.05
N ALA A 260 9.38 0.03 14.67
CA ALA A 260 9.05 -0.63 13.41
C ALA A 260 7.65 -1.27 13.43
N ALA A 261 7.24 -1.87 14.56
CA ALA A 261 5.91 -2.45 14.76
C ALA A 261 4.79 -1.43 14.62
N LEU A 262 4.99 -0.19 15.09
CA LEU A 262 4.02 0.87 14.87
C LEU A 262 3.73 1.14 13.37
N ARG A 263 4.69 0.87 12.47
CA ARG A 263 4.58 1.13 11.02
C ARG A 263 4.07 -0.04 10.19
N SER A 264 4.38 -1.26 10.60
CA SER A 264 4.17 -2.44 9.76
C SER A 264 3.44 -3.52 10.53
N ASP A 265 2.33 -3.98 9.98
CA ASP A 265 1.53 -5.06 10.57
C ASP A 265 2.32 -6.36 10.69
N ARG A 266 3.25 -6.60 9.77
CA ARG A 266 4.19 -7.71 9.86
C ARG A 266 5.13 -7.58 11.07
N GLN A 267 5.66 -6.39 11.29
CA GLN A 267 6.58 -6.12 12.41
C GLN A 267 5.85 -6.24 13.75
N LYS A 268 4.56 -5.87 13.81
CA LYS A 268 3.72 -6.07 15.00
C LYS A 268 3.71 -7.53 15.45
N GLN A 269 3.63 -8.49 14.51
CA GLN A 269 3.60 -9.91 14.86
C GLN A 269 4.82 -10.33 15.71
N GLY A 270 6.00 -9.75 15.46
CA GLY A 270 7.20 -10.06 16.25
C GLY A 270 7.21 -9.46 17.65
N VAL A 271 6.37 -8.46 17.93
CA VAL A 271 6.26 -7.79 19.23
C VAL A 271 5.07 -8.33 20.05
N LEU A 272 4.07 -8.92 19.38
CA LEU A 272 2.91 -9.52 20.05
C LEU A 272 3.30 -10.65 21.01
N ASP A 273 4.31 -11.45 20.68
CA ASP A 273 4.78 -12.52 21.57
C ASP A 273 5.27 -11.96 22.91
N GLU A 274 6.01 -10.84 22.90
CA GLU A 274 6.46 -10.17 24.13
C GLU A 274 5.28 -9.56 24.89
N LEU A 275 4.32 -8.97 24.18
CA LEU A 275 3.10 -8.44 24.77
C LEU A 275 2.32 -9.53 25.53
N GLU A 276 2.21 -10.74 24.95
CA GLU A 276 1.54 -11.88 25.58
C GLU A 276 2.24 -12.31 26.87
N VAL A 277 3.57 -12.40 26.87
CA VAL A 277 4.37 -12.72 28.07
C VAL A 277 4.15 -11.68 29.16
N HIS A 278 4.21 -10.38 28.83
CA HIS A 278 3.97 -9.31 29.81
C HIS A 278 2.56 -9.37 30.41
N TYR A 279 1.57 -9.89 29.69
CA TYR A 279 0.21 -10.04 30.21
C TYR A 279 0.04 -11.20 31.19
N GLU A 280 0.93 -12.21 31.20
CA GLU A 280 0.90 -13.28 32.21
C GLU A 280 1.15 -12.74 33.63
N ASP A 281 1.91 -11.66 33.74
CA ASP A 281 2.28 -11.00 35.00
C ASP A 281 1.30 -9.88 35.42
N VAL A 282 0.22 -9.64 34.68
CA VAL A 282 -0.79 -8.63 35.01
C VAL A 282 -1.83 -9.21 35.97
N GLU A 283 -1.93 -8.66 37.18
CA GLU A 283 -2.85 -9.12 38.23
C GLU A 283 -4.33 -9.15 37.80
N ASP A 284 -4.82 -8.05 37.20
CA ASP A 284 -6.17 -7.97 36.63
C ASP A 284 -6.11 -7.58 35.14
N PHE A 285 -5.89 -8.59 34.30
CA PHE A 285 -5.87 -8.42 32.85
C PHE A 285 -7.22 -7.92 32.30
N ARG A 286 -8.34 -8.26 32.94
CA ARG A 286 -9.66 -7.86 32.46
C ARG A 286 -9.83 -6.36 32.63
N GLU A 287 -9.56 -5.82 33.81
CA GLU A 287 -9.61 -4.38 34.06
C GLU A 287 -8.65 -3.63 33.12
N ARG A 288 -7.41 -4.13 32.97
CA ARG A 288 -6.44 -3.54 32.04
C ARG A 288 -6.99 -3.49 30.61
N ARG A 289 -7.59 -4.58 30.13
CA ARG A 289 -8.15 -4.65 28.78
C ARG A 289 -9.30 -3.66 28.59
N GLU A 290 -10.24 -3.59 29.52
CA GLU A 290 -11.35 -2.64 29.47
C GLU A 290 -10.82 -1.18 29.42
N MET A 291 -9.78 -0.86 30.18
CA MET A 291 -9.11 0.44 30.13
C MET A 291 -8.42 0.74 28.79
N LEU A 292 -7.73 -0.25 28.21
CA LEU A 292 -7.06 -0.10 26.90
C LEU A 292 -8.07 0.04 25.76
N GLU A 293 -9.21 -0.68 25.80
CA GLU A 293 -10.29 -0.56 24.81
C GLU A 293 -10.86 0.87 24.79
N VAL A 294 -11.00 1.50 25.96
CA VAL A 294 -11.40 2.91 26.09
C VAL A 294 -10.38 3.83 25.40
N ALA A 295 -9.07 3.62 25.59
CA ALA A 295 -8.03 4.42 24.94
C ALA A 295 -8.02 4.30 23.41
N THR A 296 -8.53 3.21 22.87
CA THR A 296 -8.62 2.95 21.42
C THR A 296 -9.95 3.37 20.79
N SER A 297 -10.88 3.94 21.57
CA SER A 297 -12.20 4.35 21.08
C SER A 297 -12.16 5.66 20.29
N ASP A 298 -12.70 5.65 19.07
CA ASP A 298 -12.86 6.83 18.22
C ASP A 298 -13.93 7.82 18.73
N HIS A 299 -14.65 7.49 19.80
CA HIS A 299 -15.84 8.20 20.27
C HIS A 299 -15.77 8.58 21.76
N LEU A 300 -14.59 8.93 22.25
CA LEU A 300 -14.42 9.47 23.59
C LEU A 300 -15.09 10.86 23.72
N SER A 301 -16.34 10.86 24.20
CA SER A 301 -17.05 12.06 24.61
C SER A 301 -16.67 12.39 26.04
N TYR A 302 -15.67 13.25 26.22
CA TYR A 302 -15.43 13.86 27.53
C TYR A 302 -16.53 14.90 27.72
N GLY A 303 -17.47 14.62 28.62
CA GLY A 303 -18.52 15.58 28.98
C GLY A 303 -17.90 16.94 29.29
N ASP A 304 -18.61 18.01 28.94
CA ASP A 304 -18.16 19.39 29.13
C ASP A 304 -17.59 19.53 30.54
N VAL A 305 -16.31 19.89 30.62
CA VAL A 305 -15.70 20.26 31.89
C VAL A 305 -16.43 21.53 32.31
N GLU A 306 -17.30 21.43 33.33
CA GLU A 306 -17.88 22.62 33.94
C GLU A 306 -16.70 23.52 34.33
N GLU A 307 -16.54 24.63 33.61
CA GLU A 307 -15.65 25.70 34.02
C GLU A 307 -16.16 26.14 35.39
N ASP A 308 -15.48 25.72 36.46
CA ASP A 308 -15.66 26.29 37.79
C ASP A 308 -15.51 27.80 37.64
N SER A 309 -16.65 28.50 37.60
CA SER A 309 -16.69 29.95 37.51
C SER A 309 -16.17 30.51 38.83
N GLU A 310 -14.89 30.88 38.86
CA GLU A 310 -14.40 31.85 39.82
C GLU A 310 -15.15 33.17 39.59
N GLY A 311 -16.10 33.49 40.48
CA GLY A 311 -16.88 34.71 40.30
C GLY A 311 -17.98 34.99 41.30
N ASP A 312 -17.78 34.77 42.60
CA ASP A 312 -18.56 35.47 43.63
C ASP A 312 -17.66 36.48 44.36
N LEU A 313 -17.39 37.58 43.67
CA LEU A 313 -17.05 38.86 44.28
C LEU A 313 -18.35 39.55 44.71
N ASP A 314 -18.48 39.73 46.03
CA ASP A 314 -19.21 40.80 46.72
C ASP A 314 -20.57 41.24 46.20
N GLN A 315 -21.67 40.91 46.91
CA GLN A 315 -22.75 41.86 47.29
C GLN A 315 -23.46 41.45 48.61
N TRP A 316 -23.04 42.08 49.73
CA TRP A 316 -23.81 42.80 50.78
C TRP A 316 -25.05 42.19 51.52
N PRO A 317 -25.36 42.64 52.77
CA PRO A 317 -25.36 44.02 53.28
C PRO A 317 -24.25 44.43 54.24
#